data_AF-A0A6A4K1J6-F1
#
_entry.id   AF-A0A6A4K1J6-F1
#
_cell.length_a   1.000
_cell.length_b   1.000
_cell.length_c   1.000
_cell.angle_alpha   90.00
_cell.angle_beta   90.00
_cell.angle_gamma   90.00
#
_symmetry.space_group_name_H-M   'P 1'
#
loop_
_entity.id
_entity.type
_entity.pdbx_description
1 polymer ?
#
loop_
_entity_poly.entity_id
_entity_poly.type
_entity_poly.pdbx_seq_one_letter_code
_entity_poly.pdbx_strand_id
1 'polypeptide(L)' 'MWYEILPCLGIITAALTAPTIINYQLVKWQQYGNPYRRELFPKMNLDLYQRDMRLNGNPYVMQGLDAIPDK' A
#
# COMPACT_ATOMS: atom_id res chain seq x y z
N MET A 1 -10.00 34.40 -23.39
CA MET A 1 -8.75 34.80 -22.71
C MET A 1 -7.91 33.55 -22.45
N TRP A 2 -6.57 33.63 -22.45
CA TRP A 2 -5.70 32.42 -22.34
C TRP A 2 -5.94 31.59 -21.07
N TYR A 3 -6.47 32.18 -20.00
CA TYR A 3 -6.75 31.51 -18.73
C TYR A 3 -8.01 30.63 -18.73
N GLU A 4 -8.86 30.68 -19.76
CA GLU A 4 -10.09 29.88 -19.84
C GLU A 4 -9.81 28.37 -19.93
N ILE A 5 -8.56 27.99 -20.24
CA ILE A 5 -8.12 26.60 -20.21
C ILE A 5 -7.84 26.07 -18.80
N LEU A 6 -7.56 26.95 -17.83
CA LEU A 6 -7.16 26.57 -16.47
C LEU A 6 -8.20 25.72 -15.73
N PRO A 7 -9.53 25.98 -15.83
CA PRO A 7 -10.54 25.11 -15.24
C PRO A 7 -10.51 23.69 -15.84
N CYS A 8 -10.40 23.57 -17.16
CA CYS A 8 -10.33 22.27 -17.83
C CYS A 8 -9.06 21.51 -17.44
N LEU A 9 -7.91 22.19 -17.42
CA LEU A 9 -6.65 21.65 -16.94
C LEU A 9 -6.75 21.20 -15.47
N GLY A 10 -7.39 21.99 -14.61
CA GLY A 10 -7.61 21.66 -13.21
C GLY A 10 -8.44 20.39 -13.02
N ILE A 11 -9.52 20.24 -13.79
CA ILE A 11 -10.36 19.03 -13.75
C ILE A 11 -9.57 17.80 -14.20
N ILE A 12 -8.83 17.90 -15.30
CA ILE A 12 -8.03 16.79 -15.84
C ILE A 12 -6.94 16.37 -14.84
N THR A 13 -6.21 17.34 -14.29
CA THR A 13 -5.15 17.06 -13.31
C THR A 13 -5.70 16.48 -12.01
N ALA A 14 -6.84 16.99 -11.51
CA ALA A 14 -7.52 16.43 -10.36
C ALA A 14 -7.97 14.98 -10.62
N ALA A 15 -8.58 14.71 -11.78
CA ALA A 15 -9.06 13.37 -12.14
C ALA A 15 -7.91 12.35 -12.30
N LEU A 16 -6.75 12.77 -12.80
CA LEU A 16 -5.56 11.93 -12.93
C LEU A 16 -4.85 11.67 -11.59
N THR A 17 -4.79 12.66 -10.71
CA THR A 17 -4.06 12.57 -9.44
C THR A 17 -4.88 11.96 -8.31
N ALA A 18 -6.20 12.19 -8.30
CA ALA A 18 -7.08 11.70 -7.25
C ALA A 18 -7.00 10.17 -7.04
N PRO A 19 -7.06 9.31 -8.09
CA PRO A 19 -6.98 7.86 -7.89
C PRO A 19 -5.70 7.42 -7.19
N THR A 20 -4.56 8.03 -7.53
CA THR A 20 -3.25 7.70 -6.95
C THR A 20 -3.20 8.07 -5.46
N ILE A 21 -3.65 9.29 -5.12
CA ILE A 21 -3.66 9.76 -3.72
C ILE A 21 -4.64 8.94 -2.89
N ILE A 22 -5.84 8.70 -3.42
CA ILE A 22 -6.87 7.91 -2.74
C ILE A 22 -6.36 6.48 -2.52
N ASN A 23 -5.77 5.84 -3.54
CA ASN A 23 -5.24 4.48 -3.41
C ASN A 23 -4.15 4.40 -2.33
N TYR A 24 -3.21 5.34 -2.31
CA TYR A 24 -2.16 5.40 -1.29
C TYR A 24 -2.74 5.44 0.14
N GLN A 25 -3.72 6.30 0.38
CA GLN A 25 -4.33 6.41 1.72
C GLN A 25 -5.18 5.19 2.08
N LEU A 26 -5.93 4.64 1.13
CA LEU A 26 -6.73 3.43 1.33
C LEU A 26 -5.85 2.23 1.68
N VAL A 27 -4.75 2.02 0.93
CA VAL A 27 -3.80 0.93 1.20
C VAL A 27 -3.15 1.11 2.56
N LYS A 28 -2.73 2.35 2.90
CA LYS A 28 -2.17 2.67 4.21
C LYS A 28 -3.11 2.31 5.35
N TRP A 29 -4.38 2.65 5.21
CA TRP A 29 -5.40 2.34 6.20
C TRP A 29 -5.67 0.84 6.31
N GLN A 30 -5.74 0.12 5.18
CA GLN A 30 -5.96 -1.32 5.16
C GLN A 30 -4.77 -2.13 5.70
N GLN A 31 -3.54 -1.65 5.52
CA GLN A 31 -2.30 -2.36 5.84
C GLN A 31 -1.64 -1.84 7.14
N TYR A 32 -2.45 -1.45 8.13
CA TYR A 32 -1.98 -1.06 9.46
C TYR A 32 -0.86 0.01 9.44
N GLY A 33 -0.98 0.99 8.55
CA GLY A 33 -0.06 2.11 8.44
C GLY A 33 0.99 1.99 7.34
N ASN A 34 1.08 0.86 6.62
CA ASN A 34 1.98 0.72 5.48
C ASN A 34 1.27 1.06 4.15
N PRO A 35 1.66 2.13 3.43
CA PRO A 35 1.06 2.47 2.15
C PRO A 35 1.58 1.62 0.98
N TYR A 36 2.65 0.84 1.17
CA TYR A 36 3.35 0.14 0.09
C TYR A 36 3.04 -1.35 0.05
N ARG A 37 2.77 -1.85 -1.16
CA ARG A 37 2.56 -3.27 -1.42
C ARG A 37 3.88 -3.97 -1.68
N ARG A 38 4.02 -5.20 -1.17
CA ARG A 38 5.18 -6.05 -1.46
C ARG A 38 5.13 -6.58 -2.89
N GLU A 39 6.29 -6.74 -3.50
CA GLU A 39 6.45 -7.44 -4.77
C GLU A 39 6.31 -8.95 -4.56
N LEU A 40 5.43 -9.59 -5.33
CA LEU A 40 5.14 -11.02 -5.24
C LEU A 40 5.61 -11.81 -6.46
N PHE A 41 6.32 -11.18 -7.39
CA PHE A 41 6.74 -11.83 -8.63
C PHE A 41 7.81 -12.90 -8.40
N PRO A 42 8.88 -12.66 -7.61
CA PRO A 42 9.82 -13.71 -7.26
C PRO A 42 9.14 -14.78 -6.40
N LYS A 43 9.33 -16.07 -6.74
CA LYS A 43 8.74 -17.20 -5.99
C LYS A 43 9.07 -17.15 -4.49
N MET A 44 10.32 -16.82 -4.16
CA MET A 44 10.75 -16.67 -2.77
C MET A 44 9.97 -15.58 -2.03
N ASN A 45 9.69 -14.44 -2.67
CA ASN A 45 8.92 -13.36 -2.05
C ASN A 45 7.46 -13.78 -1.81
N LEU A 46 6.88 -14.54 -2.74
CA LEU A 46 5.54 -15.10 -2.60
C LEU A 46 5.48 -16.11 -1.45
N ASP A 47 6.46 -17.01 -1.34
CA ASP A 47 6.54 -17.97 -0.23
C ASP A 47 6.68 -17.26 1.13
N LEU A 48 7.54 -16.23 1.21
CA LEU A 48 7.70 -15.41 2.41
C LEU A 48 6.43 -14.63 2.75
N TYR A 49 5.73 -14.08 1.75
CA TYR A 49 4.45 -13.41 1.95
C TYR A 49 3.40 -14.37 2.52
N GLN A 50 3.32 -15.59 1.99
CA GLN A 50 2.41 -16.61 2.52
C GLN A 50 2.82 -17.08 3.92
N ARG A 51 4.12 -17.18 4.22
CA ARG A 51 4.61 -17.48 5.57
C ARG A 51 4.11 -16.45 6.56
N ASP A 52 4.28 -15.16 6.26
CA ASP A 52 3.87 -14.07 7.15
C ASP A 52 2.33 -14.04 7.33
N MET A 53 1.57 -14.36 6.26
CA MET A 53 0.13 -14.59 6.36
C MET A 53 -0.24 -15.74 7.31
N ARG A 54 0.50 -16.84 7.31
CA ARG A 54 0.23 -17.99 8.20
C ARG A 54 0.59 -17.71 9.66
N LEU A 55 1.62 -16.89 9.91
CA LEU A 55 2.06 -16.57 11.27
C LEU A 55 1.12 -15.62 12.00
N ASN A 56 0.63 -14.57 11.32
CA ASN A 56 -0.10 -13.48 11.97
C ASN A 56 -1.42 -13.10 11.27
N GLY A 57 -1.81 -13.80 10.20
CA GLY A 57 -3.01 -13.47 9.40
C GLY A 57 -2.88 -12.21 8.53
N ASN A 58 -1.85 -11.38 8.75
CA ASN A 58 -1.56 -10.18 7.97
C ASN A 58 -0.05 -10.06 7.72
N PRO A 59 0.42 -9.95 6.46
CA PRO A 59 1.84 -9.97 6.13
C PRO A 59 2.51 -8.60 6.29
N TYR A 60 1.73 -7.55 6.58
CA TYR A 60 2.21 -6.18 6.80
C TYR A 60 2.41 -5.87 8.28
N VAL A 61 1.93 -6.73 9.18
CA VAL A 61 2.18 -6.63 10.62
C VAL A 61 3.45 -7.43 10.93
N MET A 62 4.56 -6.72 11.13
CA MET A 62 5.86 -7.34 11.41
C MET A 62 5.86 -8.02 12.77
N GLN A 63 6.44 -9.22 12.84
CA GLN A 63 6.69 -9.95 14.07
C GLN A 63 8.17 -9.82 14.41
N GLY A 64 8.48 -9.20 15.53
CA GLY A 64 9.84 -9.08 16.04
C GLY A 64 10.22 -10.28 16.91
N LEU A 65 11.32 -10.12 17.65
CA LEU A 65 11.76 -11.12 18.63
C LEU A 65 10.81 -11.22 19.84
N ASP A 66 9.99 -10.19 20.04
CA ASP A 66 8.93 -10.12 21.06
C ASP A 66 7.82 -11.16 20.87
N ALA A 67 7.63 -11.65 19.65
CA ALA A 67 6.68 -12.72 19.34
C ALA A 67 7.21 -14.12 19.67
N ILE A 68 8.49 -14.25 20.01
CA ILE A 68 9.12 -15.54 20.31
C ILE A 68 9.02 -15.78 21.82
N PRO A 69 8.46 -16.92 22.27
CA PRO A 69 8.41 -17.24 23.69
C PRO A 69 9.83 -17.49 24.24
N ASP A 70 10.08 -17.02 25.47
CA ASP A 70 11.37 -17.18 26.17
C ASP A 70 11.70 -18.64 26.58
N LYS A 71 10.81 -19.60 26.28
CA LYS A 71 10.93 -21.00 26.67
C LYS A 71 10.70 -21.94 25.50
#